data_AF-A0A9X4SLI2-F1
#
_entry.id   AF-A0A9X4SLI2-F1
#
_cell.length_a   1.000
_cell.length_b   1.000
_cell.length_c   1.000
_cell.angle_alpha   90.00
_cell.angle_beta   90.00
_cell.angle_gamma   90.00
#
_symmetry.space_group_name_H-M   'P 1'
#
loop_
_entity.id
_entity.type
_entity.pdbx_description
1 polymer ?
#
loop_
_entity_poly.entity_id
_entity_poly.type
_entity_poly.pdbx_seq_one_letter_code
_entity_poly.pdbx_strand_id
1 'polypeptide(L)'
;NGIELGKKLNLPELFGLTTPLLLNAQGKKMGKTESGAVWLDSNMLKPYDYWQYFRNVDDQDVGHFLRLLTDLPIDEIKKLESLKDQEINEAKKVLATEVTKICHGEKEAELAQSAAVSAFENEDSSLLPDYVITKEQIANGIPLVDLLHNTGLEPSKGAAKRLIQGNGCKVNDNTINDVNYIINFESFKGQPFIKLSAGKKRHIKVVMG
;
A
#
# COMPACT_ATOMS: atom_id res chain seq x y z
N ASN A 1 -19.19 -20.07 -34.61
CA ASN A 1 -19.32 -19.31 -33.34
C ASN A 1 -20.79 -19.37 -32.86
N GLY A 2 -21.13 -18.79 -31.70
CA GLY A 2 -22.51 -18.84 -31.18
C GLY A 2 -23.57 -18.22 -32.11
N ILE A 3 -23.21 -17.15 -32.83
CA ILE A 3 -24.09 -16.45 -33.79
C ILE A 3 -24.42 -17.37 -34.97
N GLU A 4 -23.41 -18.03 -35.55
CA GLU A 4 -23.59 -19.00 -36.63
C GLU A 4 -24.44 -20.20 -36.22
N LEU A 5 -24.28 -20.68 -34.98
CA LEU A 5 -25.10 -21.76 -34.45
C LEU A 5 -26.56 -21.32 -34.30
N GLY A 6 -26.81 -20.12 -33.79
CA GLY A 6 -28.17 -19.56 -33.72
C GLY A 6 -28.85 -19.47 -35.08
N LYS A 7 -28.09 -19.05 -36.11
CA LYS A 7 -28.58 -19.03 -37.49
C LYS A 7 -28.95 -20.44 -37.99
N LYS A 8 -28.13 -21.46 -37.71
CA LYS A 8 -28.43 -22.86 -38.07
C LYS A 8 -29.65 -23.42 -37.35
N LEU A 9 -30.00 -22.87 -36.19
CA LEU A 9 -31.14 -23.29 -35.37
C LEU A 9 -32.40 -22.44 -35.61
N ASN A 10 -32.41 -21.54 -36.61
CA ASN A 10 -33.51 -20.60 -36.88
C ASN A 10 -33.90 -19.73 -35.66
N LEU A 11 -32.92 -19.34 -34.84
CA LEU A 11 -33.13 -18.35 -33.78
C LEU A 11 -33.26 -16.94 -34.38
N PRO A 12 -33.83 -15.97 -33.62
CA PRO A 12 -33.74 -14.55 -33.95
C PRO A 12 -32.30 -14.09 -34.14
N GLU A 13 -32.11 -12.97 -34.85
CA GLU A 13 -30.77 -12.43 -35.13
C GLU A 13 -29.98 -12.18 -33.84
N LEU A 14 -28.78 -12.75 -33.78
CA LEU A 14 -27.89 -12.67 -32.62
C LEU A 14 -26.71 -11.74 -32.93
N PHE A 15 -26.36 -10.90 -31.95
CA PHE A 15 -25.21 -10.01 -32.00
C PHE A 15 -24.20 -10.39 -30.92
N GLY A 16 -22.92 -10.13 -31.19
CA GLY A 16 -21.83 -10.29 -30.24
C GLY A 16 -21.13 -8.96 -30.03
N LEU A 17 -20.99 -8.55 -28.78
CA LEU A 17 -20.17 -7.43 -28.38
C LEU A 17 -19.05 -7.96 -27.48
N THR A 18 -17.82 -7.59 -27.79
CA THR A 18 -16.64 -7.92 -26.98
C THR A 18 -16.03 -6.66 -26.41
N THR A 19 -15.54 -6.75 -25.18
CA THR A 19 -14.75 -5.69 -24.57
C THR A 19 -13.25 -5.99 -24.74
N PRO A 20 -12.39 -4.97 -24.82
CA PRO A 20 -10.95 -5.18 -24.77
C PRO A 20 -10.57 -5.83 -23.43
N LEU A 21 -9.44 -6.53 -23.43
CA LEU A 21 -8.85 -7.00 -22.19
C LEU A 21 -8.42 -5.80 -21.34
N LEU A 22 -8.62 -5.89 -20.03
CA LEU A 22 -8.14 -4.87 -19.10
C LEU A 22 -6.61 -4.97 -18.98
N LEU A 23 -5.93 -3.95 -19.48
CA LEU A 23 -4.48 -3.81 -19.46
C LEU A 23 -4.12 -2.57 -18.64
N ASN A 24 -2.94 -2.57 -18.03
CA ASN A 24 -2.33 -1.35 -17.51
C ASN A 24 -1.61 -0.57 -18.63
N ALA A 25 -1.12 0.63 -18.33
CA ALA A 25 -0.43 1.51 -19.28
C ALA A 25 0.80 0.85 -19.93
N GLN A 26 1.40 -0.14 -19.29
CA GLN A 26 2.52 -0.91 -19.80
C GLN A 26 2.10 -2.16 -20.62
N GLY A 27 0.80 -2.34 -20.87
CA GLY A 27 0.25 -3.44 -21.68
C GLY A 27 0.18 -4.79 -20.96
N LYS A 28 0.40 -4.83 -19.63
CA LYS A 28 0.29 -6.05 -18.81
C LYS A 28 -1.17 -6.25 -18.40
N LYS A 29 -1.61 -7.51 -18.43
CA LYS A 29 -2.94 -7.91 -17.93
C LYS A 29 -3.09 -7.55 -16.45
N MET A 30 -4.14 -6.79 -16.14
CA MET A 30 -4.53 -6.48 -14.76
C MET A 30 -4.94 -7.75 -14.01
N GLY A 31 -4.77 -7.74 -12.68
CA GLY A 31 -5.09 -8.88 -11.82
C GLY A 31 -4.07 -10.01 -11.79
N LYS A 32 -2.93 -9.91 -12.50
CA LYS A 32 -1.77 -10.79 -12.32
C LYS A 32 -0.67 -10.05 -11.57
N THR A 33 -0.76 -10.06 -10.24
CA THR A 33 0.29 -9.53 -9.36
C THR A 33 1.39 -10.56 -9.20
N GLU A 34 2.55 -10.15 -8.68
CA GLU A 34 3.60 -11.09 -8.24
C GLU A 34 3.08 -12.04 -7.15
N SER A 35 2.08 -11.59 -6.38
CA SER A 35 1.41 -12.33 -5.31
C SER A 35 0.23 -13.20 -5.77
N GLY A 36 -0.11 -13.21 -7.07
CA GLY A 36 -1.18 -14.03 -7.64
C GLY A 36 -2.37 -13.22 -8.20
N ALA A 37 -3.57 -13.79 -8.10
CA ALA A 37 -4.80 -13.19 -8.62
C ALA A 37 -5.40 -12.18 -7.62
N VAL A 38 -6.09 -11.16 -8.15
CA VAL A 38 -6.92 -10.25 -7.34
C VAL A 38 -8.31 -10.87 -7.20
N TRP A 39 -8.58 -11.46 -6.05
CA TRP A 39 -9.82 -12.19 -5.79
C TRP A 39 -10.94 -11.27 -5.32
N LEU A 40 -12.17 -11.59 -5.73
CA LEU A 40 -13.39 -10.93 -5.23
C LEU A 40 -13.91 -11.54 -3.92
N ASP A 41 -13.54 -12.80 -3.64
CA ASP A 41 -13.93 -13.47 -2.40
C ASP A 41 -13.10 -12.92 -1.23
N SER A 42 -13.78 -12.37 -0.23
CA SER A 42 -13.17 -11.77 0.96
C SER A 42 -12.34 -12.74 1.80
N ASN A 43 -12.58 -14.05 1.68
CA ASN A 43 -11.78 -15.08 2.35
C ASN A 43 -10.45 -15.32 1.64
N MET A 44 -10.35 -15.00 0.35
CA MET A 44 -9.16 -15.18 -0.46
C MET A 44 -8.33 -13.89 -0.56
N LEU A 45 -8.99 -12.74 -0.66
CA LEU A 45 -8.36 -11.42 -0.61
C LEU A 45 -9.24 -10.51 0.24
N LYS A 46 -8.70 -10.03 1.36
CA LYS A 46 -9.48 -9.20 2.29
C LYS A 46 -9.87 -7.89 1.61
N PRO A 47 -11.03 -7.28 1.94
CA PRO A 47 -11.48 -6.02 1.34
C PRO A 47 -10.44 -4.89 1.43
N TYR A 48 -9.71 -4.81 2.56
CA TYR A 48 -8.61 -3.85 2.70
C TYR A 48 -7.48 -4.07 1.68
N ASP A 49 -7.06 -5.32 1.47
CA ASP A 49 -5.98 -5.64 0.52
C ASP A 49 -6.45 -5.43 -0.93
N TYR A 50 -7.72 -5.69 -1.20
CA TYR A 50 -8.37 -5.38 -2.49
C TYR A 50 -8.39 -3.87 -2.73
N TRP A 51 -8.83 -3.09 -1.75
CA TRP A 51 -8.82 -1.62 -1.82
C TRP A 51 -7.39 -1.10 -2.04
N GLN A 52 -6.40 -1.64 -1.30
CA GLN A 52 -5.00 -1.26 -1.44
C GLN A 52 -4.41 -1.61 -2.81
N TYR A 53 -4.85 -2.70 -3.44
CA TYR A 53 -4.44 -3.02 -4.81
C TYR A 53 -4.82 -1.88 -5.78
N PHE A 54 -6.08 -1.43 -5.74
CA PHE A 54 -6.55 -0.32 -6.58
C PHE A 54 -5.95 1.02 -6.18
N ARG A 55 -5.70 1.24 -4.88
CA ARG A 55 -5.03 2.46 -4.40
C ARG A 55 -3.62 2.62 -4.93
N ASN A 56 -2.95 1.51 -5.25
CA ASN A 56 -1.55 1.46 -5.66
C ASN A 56 -1.34 1.32 -7.18
N VAL A 57 -2.40 1.40 -7.99
CA VAL A 57 -2.25 1.44 -9.45
C VAL A 57 -1.45 2.67 -9.89
N ASP A 58 -0.83 2.59 -11.07
CA ASP A 58 -0.06 3.70 -11.63
C ASP A 58 -0.97 4.90 -11.90
N ASP A 59 -0.42 6.10 -11.71
CA ASP A 59 -1.10 7.40 -11.93
C ASP A 59 -1.77 7.47 -13.31
N GLN A 60 -1.10 6.91 -14.32
CA GLN A 60 -1.53 6.91 -15.71
C GLN A 60 -2.78 6.05 -15.95
N ASP A 61 -3.02 5.07 -15.08
CA ASP A 61 -4.13 4.12 -15.22
C ASP A 61 -5.40 4.56 -14.48
N VAL A 62 -5.29 5.48 -13.52
CA VAL A 62 -6.40 5.86 -12.62
C VAL A 62 -7.64 6.30 -13.40
N GLY A 63 -7.47 7.23 -14.35
CA GLY A 63 -8.57 7.73 -15.19
C GLY A 63 -9.21 6.64 -16.03
N HIS A 64 -8.38 5.80 -16.66
CA HIS A 64 -8.85 4.66 -17.45
C HIS A 64 -9.68 3.68 -16.61
N PHE A 65 -9.22 3.36 -15.40
CA PHE A 65 -9.92 2.44 -14.50
C PHE A 65 -11.18 3.05 -13.89
N LEU A 66 -11.19 4.35 -13.57
CA LEU A 66 -12.41 5.05 -13.15
C LEU A 66 -13.51 4.89 -14.21
N ARG A 67 -13.18 5.03 -15.50
CA ARG A 67 -14.14 4.90 -16.60
C ARG A 67 -14.67 3.48 -16.82
N LEU A 68 -13.87 2.47 -16.52
CA LEU A 68 -14.21 1.07 -16.82
C LEU A 68 -14.78 0.31 -15.63
N LEU A 69 -14.43 0.68 -14.41
CA LEU A 69 -14.67 -0.13 -13.21
C LEU A 69 -15.55 0.56 -12.17
N THR A 70 -16.08 1.75 -12.45
CA THR A 70 -16.95 2.48 -11.53
C THR A 70 -18.22 2.96 -12.22
N ASP A 71 -19.25 3.21 -11.42
CA ASP A 71 -20.51 3.81 -11.88
C ASP A 71 -20.53 5.35 -11.76
N LEU A 72 -19.35 5.98 -11.59
CA LEU A 72 -19.25 7.41 -11.44
C LEU A 72 -19.68 8.16 -12.72
N PRO A 73 -20.36 9.32 -12.58
CA PRO A 73 -20.66 10.17 -13.72
C PRO A 73 -19.39 10.59 -14.47
N ILE A 74 -19.46 10.60 -15.80
CA ILE A 74 -18.30 10.94 -16.65
C ILE A 74 -17.72 12.32 -16.34
N ASP A 75 -18.55 13.28 -15.94
CA ASP A 75 -18.07 14.63 -15.59
C ASP A 75 -17.34 14.66 -14.24
N GLU A 76 -17.66 13.76 -13.32
CA GLU A 76 -16.91 13.57 -12.08
C GLU A 76 -15.55 12.91 -12.37
N ILE A 77 -15.54 11.89 -13.23
CA ILE A 77 -14.30 11.24 -13.67
C ILE A 77 -13.35 12.26 -14.33
N LYS A 78 -13.87 13.13 -15.21
CA LYS A 78 -13.05 14.20 -15.83
C LYS A 78 -12.41 15.14 -14.80
N LYS A 79 -13.11 15.45 -13.69
CA LYS A 79 -12.53 16.26 -12.60
C LYS A 79 -11.40 15.50 -11.92
N LEU A 80 -11.60 14.23 -11.60
CA LEU A 80 -10.58 13.38 -10.96
C LEU A 80 -9.34 13.19 -11.86
N GLU A 81 -9.54 13.03 -13.17
CA GLU A 81 -8.46 12.93 -14.17
C GLU A 81 -7.63 14.21 -14.30
N SER A 82 -8.19 15.36 -13.91
CA SER A 82 -7.48 16.64 -13.96
C SER A 82 -6.50 16.85 -12.81
N LEU A 83 -6.61 16.04 -11.74
CA LEU A 83 -5.75 16.12 -10.57
C LEU A 83 -4.33 15.61 -10.89
N LYS A 84 -3.32 16.33 -10.39
CA LYS A 84 -1.90 16.03 -10.66
C LYS A 84 -1.06 16.06 -9.39
N ASP A 85 0.17 15.58 -9.51
CA ASP A 85 1.18 15.58 -8.45
C ASP A 85 0.64 14.93 -7.16
N GLN A 86 0.52 15.69 -6.08
CA GLN A 86 0.00 15.15 -4.81
C GLN A 86 -1.52 14.97 -4.82
N GLU A 87 -2.25 15.73 -5.64
CA GLU A 87 -3.72 15.72 -5.69
C GLU A 87 -4.27 14.44 -6.32
N ILE A 88 -3.49 13.76 -7.17
CA ILE A 88 -3.90 12.49 -7.78
C ILE A 88 -4.19 11.39 -6.74
N ASN A 89 -3.66 11.53 -5.51
CA ASN A 89 -3.96 10.62 -4.42
C ASN A 89 -5.45 10.59 -4.09
N GLU A 90 -6.18 11.69 -4.29
CA GLU A 90 -7.63 11.71 -4.12
C GLU A 90 -8.33 10.89 -5.20
N ALA A 91 -7.94 11.04 -6.46
CA ALA A 91 -8.47 10.20 -7.55
C ALA A 91 -8.22 8.70 -7.30
N LYS A 92 -7.05 8.35 -6.76
CA LYS A 92 -6.73 6.95 -6.39
C LYS A 92 -7.57 6.44 -5.23
N LYS A 93 -7.81 7.25 -4.20
CA LYS A 93 -8.71 6.89 -3.08
C LYS A 93 -10.13 6.67 -3.58
N VAL A 94 -10.63 7.55 -4.45
CA VAL A 94 -11.96 7.41 -5.04
C VAL A 94 -12.06 6.13 -5.85
N LEU A 95 -11.11 5.88 -6.76
CA LEU A 95 -11.07 4.64 -7.55
C LEU A 95 -11.11 3.41 -6.65
N ALA A 96 -10.22 3.33 -5.65
CA ALA A 96 -10.15 2.19 -4.75
C ALA A 96 -11.46 1.97 -3.99
N THR A 97 -12.08 3.05 -3.53
CA THR A 97 -13.32 3.01 -2.74
C THR A 97 -14.50 2.57 -3.60
N GLU A 98 -14.69 3.13 -4.79
CA GLU A 98 -15.80 2.78 -5.67
C GLU A 98 -15.72 1.33 -6.16
N VAL A 99 -14.54 0.86 -6.57
CA VAL A 99 -14.38 -0.53 -7.01
C VAL A 99 -14.59 -1.49 -5.83
N THR A 100 -14.11 -1.15 -4.63
CA THR A 100 -14.34 -1.95 -3.42
C THR A 100 -15.82 -1.97 -3.04
N LYS A 101 -16.54 -0.85 -3.19
CA LYS A 101 -17.97 -0.73 -2.92
C LYS A 101 -18.78 -1.66 -3.81
N ILE A 102 -18.45 -1.73 -5.10
CA ILE A 102 -19.12 -2.62 -6.06
C ILE A 102 -18.92 -4.10 -5.69
N CYS A 103 -17.72 -4.49 -5.25
CA CYS A 103 -17.39 -5.89 -5.01
C CYS A 103 -17.67 -6.40 -3.58
N HIS A 104 -17.49 -5.55 -2.58
CA HIS A 104 -17.54 -5.91 -1.15
C HIS A 104 -18.61 -5.13 -0.36
N GLY A 105 -19.29 -4.18 -0.99
CA GLY A 105 -20.29 -3.34 -0.36
C GLY A 105 -19.73 -2.06 0.27
N GLU A 106 -20.62 -1.10 0.50
CA GLU A 106 -20.28 0.26 0.95
C GLU A 106 -19.57 0.26 2.31
N LYS A 107 -20.09 -0.50 3.28
CA LYS A 107 -19.51 -0.59 4.62
C LYS A 107 -18.05 -1.03 4.61
N GLU A 108 -17.72 -2.07 3.83
CA GLU A 108 -16.35 -2.59 3.77
C GLU A 108 -15.42 -1.62 3.02
N ALA A 109 -15.93 -0.91 2.02
CA ALA A 109 -15.19 0.13 1.33
C ALA A 109 -14.85 1.31 2.25
N GLU A 110 -15.81 1.78 3.05
CA GLU A 110 -15.60 2.84 4.04
C GLU A 110 -14.62 2.41 5.14
N LEU A 111 -14.73 1.17 5.62
CA LEU A 111 -13.78 0.61 6.58
C LEU A 111 -12.37 0.53 6.00
N ALA A 112 -12.22 0.07 4.75
CA ALA A 112 -10.93 -0.03 4.09
C ALA A 112 -10.31 1.35 3.85
N GLN A 113 -11.11 2.32 3.37
CA GLN A 113 -10.68 3.71 3.20
C GLN A 113 -10.25 4.32 4.54
N SER A 114 -11.07 4.17 5.58
CA SER A 114 -10.79 4.70 6.92
C SER A 114 -9.54 4.07 7.53
N ALA A 115 -9.33 2.76 7.33
CA ALA A 115 -8.11 2.08 7.75
C ALA A 115 -6.89 2.58 6.98
N ALA A 116 -7.01 2.84 5.68
CA ALA A 116 -5.92 3.38 4.87
C ALA A 116 -5.58 4.84 5.21
N VAL A 117 -6.58 5.68 5.47
CA VAL A 117 -6.40 7.04 5.97
C VAL A 117 -5.80 6.99 7.37
N SER A 118 -6.30 6.15 8.25
CA SER A 118 -5.75 5.98 9.60
C SER A 118 -4.31 5.48 9.58
N ALA A 119 -3.93 4.63 8.62
CA ALA A 119 -2.56 4.17 8.43
C ALA A 119 -1.62 5.23 7.82
N PHE A 120 -2.16 6.33 7.30
CA PHE A 120 -1.41 7.43 6.69
C PHE A 120 -1.39 8.69 7.57
N GLU A 121 -2.49 9.01 8.25
CA GLU A 121 -2.65 10.14 9.18
C GLU A 121 -2.17 9.79 10.59
N ASN A 122 -2.38 8.56 11.04
CA ASN A 122 -1.50 7.96 12.02
C ASN A 122 -0.45 7.23 11.20
N GLU A 123 0.82 7.55 11.38
CA GLU A 123 1.89 6.62 10.99
C GLU A 123 1.72 5.38 11.85
N ASP A 124 0.78 4.51 11.48
CA ASP A 124 0.25 3.49 12.35
C ASP A 124 1.30 2.40 12.46
N SER A 125 2.14 2.58 13.48
CA SER A 125 3.17 1.67 13.91
C SER A 125 2.68 0.23 14.00
N SER A 126 1.37 -0.03 14.15
CA SER A 126 0.78 -1.38 14.22
C SER A 126 0.85 -2.20 12.92
N LEU A 127 1.09 -1.58 11.76
CA LEU A 127 1.29 -2.27 10.47
C LEU A 127 2.77 -2.45 10.10
N LEU A 128 3.68 -1.86 10.86
CA LEU A 128 5.11 -2.10 10.68
C LEU A 128 5.45 -3.50 11.19
N PRO A 129 6.39 -4.23 10.57
CA PRO A 129 6.90 -5.45 11.16
C PRO A 129 7.39 -5.15 12.58
N ASP A 130 6.92 -5.93 13.55
CA ASP A 130 7.39 -5.79 14.93
C ASP A 130 8.76 -6.46 15.07
N TYR A 131 9.73 -5.70 15.60
CA TYR A 131 10.98 -6.24 16.08
C TYR A 131 11.03 -6.11 17.60
N VAL A 132 10.85 -7.22 18.30
CA VAL A 132 10.77 -7.25 19.77
C VAL A 132 12.19 -7.26 20.36
N ILE A 133 12.44 -6.37 21.31
CA ILE A 133 13.67 -6.33 22.11
C ILE A 133 13.34 -6.42 23.60
N THR A 134 14.19 -7.11 24.38
CA THR A 134 13.94 -7.29 25.81
C THR A 134 14.36 -6.05 26.61
N LYS A 135 13.74 -5.88 27.78
CA LYS A 135 14.13 -4.82 28.73
C LYS A 135 15.60 -4.92 29.15
N GLU A 136 16.19 -6.11 29.25
CA GLU A 136 17.63 -6.23 29.53
C GLU A 136 18.49 -5.71 28.38
N GLN A 137 18.10 -5.97 27.13
CA GLN A 137 18.82 -5.44 25.96
C GLN A 137 18.79 -3.90 25.95
N ILE A 138 17.64 -3.31 26.28
CA ILE A 138 17.48 -1.85 26.37
C ILE A 138 18.30 -1.28 27.53
N ALA A 139 18.31 -1.96 28.68
CA ALA A 139 19.08 -1.54 29.87
C ALA A 139 20.59 -1.54 29.60
N ASN A 140 21.09 -2.52 28.84
CA ASN A 140 22.49 -2.61 28.44
C ASN A 140 22.88 -1.59 27.35
N GLY A 141 21.89 -0.98 26.70
CA GLY A 141 22.07 -0.07 25.58
C GLY A 141 22.32 -0.83 24.27
N ILE A 142 21.54 -0.51 23.23
CA ILE A 142 21.66 -1.13 21.91
C ILE A 142 22.24 -0.12 20.92
N PRO A 143 23.39 -0.39 20.29
CA PRO A 143 23.89 0.47 19.23
C PRO A 143 22.90 0.56 18.06
N LEU A 144 22.59 1.78 17.60
CA LEU A 144 21.64 2.01 16.50
C LEU A 144 22.06 1.29 15.21
N VAL A 145 23.37 1.22 14.95
CA VAL A 145 23.97 0.48 13.84
C VAL A 145 23.60 -1.01 13.88
N ASP A 146 23.63 -1.59 15.08
CA ASP A 146 23.30 -3.00 15.27
C ASP A 146 21.81 -3.22 15.13
N LEU A 147 20.99 -2.29 15.64
CA LEU A 147 19.54 -2.35 15.51
C LEU A 147 19.08 -2.25 14.04
N LEU A 148 19.67 -1.35 13.24
CA LEU A 148 19.39 -1.23 11.80
C LEU A 148 19.74 -2.50 11.01
N HIS A 149 20.80 -3.20 11.43
CA HIS A 149 21.19 -4.46 10.79
C HIS A 149 20.29 -5.62 11.24
N ASN A 150 20.06 -5.75 12.54
CA ASN A 150 19.30 -6.86 13.13
C ASN A 150 17.82 -6.82 12.73
N THR A 151 17.27 -5.63 12.47
CA THR A 151 15.91 -5.42 11.95
C THR A 151 15.79 -5.70 10.45
N GLY A 152 16.90 -5.93 9.75
CA GLY A 152 16.91 -6.14 8.30
C GLY A 152 16.72 -4.86 7.46
N LEU A 153 16.68 -3.68 8.09
CA LEU A 153 16.58 -2.40 7.37
C LEU A 153 17.82 -2.13 6.52
N GLU A 154 19.00 -2.55 6.98
CA GLU A 154 20.26 -2.44 6.25
C GLU A 154 21.00 -3.79 6.18
N PRO A 155 21.57 -4.15 5.01
CA PRO A 155 22.15 -5.47 4.78
C PRO A 155 23.46 -5.70 5.55
N SER A 156 24.09 -4.65 6.08
CA SER A 156 25.31 -4.77 6.88
C SER A 156 25.47 -3.57 7.83
N LYS A 157 26.26 -3.76 8.89
CA LYS A 157 26.66 -2.67 9.79
C LYS A 157 27.36 -1.53 9.05
N GLY A 158 28.15 -1.84 8.01
CA GLY A 158 28.80 -0.83 7.17
C GLY A 158 27.80 0.03 6.38
N ALA A 159 26.72 -0.56 5.88
CA ALA A 159 25.65 0.15 5.19
C ALA A 159 24.85 1.03 6.18
N ALA A 160 24.54 0.51 7.37
CA ALA A 160 23.90 1.27 8.45
C ALA A 160 24.72 2.51 8.87
N LYS A 161 26.04 2.39 9.03
CA LYS A 161 26.91 3.54 9.34
C LYS A 161 26.83 4.64 8.28
N ARG A 162 26.89 4.27 7.00
CA ARG A 162 26.79 5.23 5.88
C ARG A 162 25.42 5.90 5.85
N LEU A 163 24.35 5.15 6.12
CA LEU A 163 22.99 5.68 6.19
C LEU A 163 22.85 6.76 7.28
N ILE A 164 23.39 6.48 8.48
CA ILE A 164 23.38 7.43 9.60
C ILE A 164 24.17 8.70 9.23
N GLN A 165 25.40 8.56 8.74
CA GLN A 165 26.24 9.70 8.32
C GLN A 165 25.60 10.51 7.19
N GLY A 166 24.81 9.86 6.33
CA GLY A 166 24.07 10.49 5.24
C GLY A 166 22.73 11.12 5.64
N ASN A 167 22.43 11.28 6.94
CA ASN A 167 21.14 11.78 7.44
C ASN A 167 19.92 10.96 6.98
N GLY A 168 20.14 9.70 6.63
CA GLY A 168 19.12 8.79 6.12
C GLY A 168 18.41 7.96 7.20
N CYS A 169 18.85 8.06 8.45
CA CYS A 169 18.27 7.32 9.57
C CYS A 169 17.41 8.23 10.45
N LYS A 170 16.22 7.78 10.83
CA LYS A 170 15.37 8.47 11.83
C LYS A 170 14.91 7.54 12.94
N VAL A 171 14.85 8.08 14.16
CA VAL A 171 14.25 7.45 15.35
C VAL A 171 13.13 8.36 15.84
N ASN A 172 11.89 7.85 15.87
CA ASN A 172 10.68 8.64 16.18
C ASN A 172 10.66 9.97 15.40
N ASP A 173 10.92 9.85 14.09
CA ASP A 173 10.96 10.94 13.10
C ASP A 173 12.06 11.99 13.27
N ASN A 174 12.89 11.85 14.29
CA ASN A 174 14.09 12.67 14.48
C ASN A 174 15.25 12.05 13.71
N THR A 175 15.89 12.84 12.84
CA THR A 175 17.08 12.41 12.10
C THR A 175 18.25 12.20 13.06
N ILE A 176 18.88 11.02 12.98
CA ILE A 176 20.07 10.67 13.76
C ILE A 176 21.28 10.61 12.83
N ASN A 177 22.33 11.34 13.18
CA ASN A 177 23.57 11.43 12.42
C ASN A 177 24.81 10.91 13.18
N ASP A 178 24.65 10.54 14.45
CA ASP A 178 25.70 9.95 15.27
C ASP A 178 25.74 8.42 15.08
N VAL A 179 26.86 7.92 14.57
CA VAL A 179 27.11 6.48 14.37
C VAL A 179 27.21 5.74 15.70
N ASN A 180 27.55 6.43 16.79
CA ASN A 180 27.66 5.87 18.12
C ASN A 180 26.35 6.00 18.92
N TYR A 181 25.25 6.43 18.29
CA TYR A 181 23.97 6.57 18.97
C TYR A 181 23.51 5.25 19.60
N ILE A 182 23.11 5.30 20.86
CA ILE A 182 22.65 4.15 21.65
C ILE A 182 21.14 4.29 21.92
N ILE A 183 20.41 3.23 21.61
CA ILE A 183 18.99 3.07 21.96
C ILE A 183 18.91 2.57 23.41
N ASN A 184 18.21 3.34 24.23
CA ASN A 184 17.98 3.11 25.66
C ASN A 184 16.51 3.43 26.01
N PHE A 185 16.12 3.33 27.28
CA PHE A 185 14.75 3.64 27.72
C PHE A 185 14.29 5.07 27.41
N GLU A 186 15.20 6.05 27.40
CA GLU A 186 14.86 7.45 27.08
C GLU A 186 14.46 7.61 25.60
N SER A 187 15.02 6.78 24.71
CA SER A 187 14.67 6.79 23.28
C SER A 187 13.20 6.46 23.03
N PHE A 188 12.57 5.71 23.94
CA PHE A 188 11.16 5.34 23.89
C PHE A 188 10.23 6.47 24.35
N LYS A 189 10.72 7.50 25.04
CA LYS A 189 9.92 8.64 25.53
C LYS A 189 8.62 8.21 26.25
N GLY A 190 8.66 7.10 26.99
CA GLY A 190 7.51 6.54 27.70
C GLY A 190 6.48 5.79 26.82
N GLN A 191 6.75 5.63 25.53
CA GLN A 191 5.94 4.82 24.60
C GLN A 191 6.39 3.35 24.60
N PRO A 192 5.52 2.38 24.30
CA PRO A 192 5.89 0.97 24.28
C PRO A 192 6.78 0.55 23.10
N PHE A 193 7.09 1.48 22.18
CA PHE A 193 7.88 1.21 20.98
C PHE A 193 8.62 2.47 20.50
N ILE A 194 9.56 2.27 19.58
CA ILE A 194 10.12 3.33 18.72
C ILE A 194 9.88 3.00 17.25
N LYS A 195 9.72 4.04 16.43
CA LYS A 195 9.72 3.94 14.96
C LYS A 195 11.13 4.15 14.45
N LEU A 196 11.68 3.14 13.79
CA LEU A 196 12.99 3.20 13.15
C LEU A 196 12.83 3.29 11.63
N SER A 197 13.43 4.30 11.01
CA SER A 197 13.28 4.58 9.58
C SER A 197 14.63 4.61 8.86
N ALA A 198 14.70 3.90 7.74
CA ALA A 198 15.85 3.88 6.83
C ALA A 198 15.48 4.49 5.46
N GLY A 199 15.68 5.80 5.33
CA GLY A 199 15.24 6.57 4.17
C GLY A 199 13.74 6.89 4.22
N LYS A 200 13.13 7.10 3.04
CA LYS A 200 11.74 7.57 2.91
C LYS A 200 10.66 6.49 2.95
N LYS A 201 11.01 5.22 2.73
CA LYS A 201 10.03 4.13 2.49
C LYS A 201 10.21 2.91 3.39
N ARG A 202 11.34 2.76 4.07
CA ARG A 202 11.65 1.57 4.89
C ARG A 202 11.51 1.95 6.35
N HIS A 203 10.52 1.38 7.02
CA HIS A 203 10.18 1.68 8.41
C HIS A 203 9.94 0.36 9.15
N ILE A 204 10.32 0.31 10.42
CA ILE A 204 10.04 -0.84 11.30
C ILE A 204 9.68 -0.33 12.70
N LYS A 205 8.84 -1.07 13.43
CA LYS A 205 8.51 -0.80 14.83
C LYS A 205 9.39 -1.67 15.71
N VAL A 206 10.16 -1.04 16.60
CA VAL A 206 10.94 -1.75 17.61
C VAL A 206 10.18 -1.68 18.93
N VAL A 207 9.66 -2.81 19.38
CA VAL A 207 8.74 -2.91 20.53
C VAL A 207 9.48 -3.41 21.76
N MET A 208 9.19 -2.81 22.91
CA MET A 208 9.69 -3.31 24.20
C MET A 208 8.88 -4.54 24.62
N GLY A 209 9.53 -5.70 24.64
CA GLY A 209 8.99 -6.96 25.15
C GLY A 209 8.96 -7.06 26.68
#